data_AF-A0A1I8IK09-F1
#
_entry.id   AF-A0A1I8IK09-F1
#
_cell.length_a   1.000
_cell.length_b   1.000
_cell.length_c   1.000
_cell.angle_alpha   90.00
_cell.angle_beta   90.00
_cell.angle_gamma   90.00
#
_symmetry.space_group_name_H-M   'P 1'
#
loop_
_entity.id
_entity.type
_entity.pdbx_description
1 polymer ?
#
loop_
_entity_poly.entity_id
_entity_poly.type
_entity_poly.pdbx_seq_one_letter_code
_entity_poly.pdbx_strand_id
1 'polypeptide(L)'
;MVSAAALNLEAAAPFAVWRRLSLIFILAAVLCCAVQESFASDGYMGASMDELLGEAVEPKPDKGKAKAKAPAAAAFVSAKASAPAAAPAPVPPSSGRNSTSSEGSADGSVGVTCPKTRHVRHCISGRILYLTTISYEGDSCARKKKVKRTRADRNCPIGTKYSRTKCSRSGYRIETSLTVYLDDCVCKRRKLSTKKRCTPECKPATQRTRCIDNSLYRIESGEKVVNFACTAYTKQVALKPDCTVGVRKKPGTCRGLFMTVTELRTTYRNCRCRTTRKRVRVRCACPKTKVRTRCDGNVKMRISTVYRLKRNSCKVETKVKRIPISCPKNRVKSRSSCRADCSQTVTETWAEVRNCRCVRPVKKRTVKCCCPKPQRNSYCRGSVLHSMVRRFQLRGGRCKEKVKVTKKPIVCNKKYRPVKSSCAFNGYRRVILYNQERRGCECVKRRRITYEKCGCGKDYTTEKCDDNVWIVKAVTHKMDGAKSACKRSVAVRKKPIKCRGKLHRRVSRCQSDGYRVVRQLVEEARDCVCVT
;
A
#
# COMPACT_ATOMS: atom_id res chain seq x y z
N MET A 1 -78.58 -19.90 11.96
CA MET A 1 -79.07 -18.50 11.99
C MET A 1 -78.20 -17.72 11.01
N VAL A 2 -78.44 -17.84 9.71
CA VAL A 2 -79.37 -17.01 8.90
C VAL A 2 -79.04 -15.52 9.05
N SER A 3 -78.28 -14.97 8.11
CA SER A 3 -78.88 -14.10 7.09
C SER A 3 -77.85 -13.65 6.07
N ALA A 4 -78.17 -13.92 4.80
CA ALA A 4 -77.63 -13.26 3.63
C ALA A 4 -78.52 -12.05 3.30
N ALA A 5 -77.92 -10.96 2.82
CA ALA A 5 -78.60 -9.98 1.98
C ALA A 5 -77.57 -9.25 1.13
N ALA A 6 -77.90 -9.11 -0.15
CA ALA A 6 -77.05 -8.64 -1.24
C ALA A 6 -77.57 -7.30 -1.80
N LEU A 7 -76.73 -6.68 -2.66
CA LEU A 7 -77.04 -5.69 -3.73
C LEU A 7 -77.33 -4.24 -3.23
N ASN A 8 -76.86 -3.13 -3.84
CA ASN A 8 -76.65 -2.79 -5.25
C ASN A 8 -75.74 -1.54 -5.47
N LEU A 9 -75.16 -1.47 -6.70
CA LEU A 9 -74.80 -0.34 -7.59
C LEU A 9 -74.10 0.93 -7.05
N GLU A 10 -72.99 1.37 -7.67
CA GLU A 10 -73.00 2.30 -8.83
C GLU A 10 -71.58 2.61 -9.35
N ALA A 11 -71.46 2.77 -10.68
CA ALA A 11 -70.23 3.01 -11.41
C ALA A 11 -70.08 4.51 -11.76
N ALA A 12 -68.88 5.09 -11.56
CA ALA A 12 -68.48 6.35 -12.18
C ALA A 12 -66.95 6.38 -12.44
N ALA A 13 -66.58 6.93 -13.60
CA ALA A 13 -65.33 6.70 -14.32
C ALA A 13 -64.08 7.49 -13.83
N PRO A 14 -62.86 7.12 -14.30
CA PRO A 14 -61.57 7.69 -13.92
C PRO A 14 -60.87 8.45 -15.07
N PHE A 15 -60.67 9.79 -15.01
CA PHE A 15 -59.94 10.50 -16.08
C PHE A 15 -59.04 11.69 -15.69
N ALA A 16 -58.89 12.03 -14.39
CA ALA A 16 -58.16 13.25 -14.01
C ALA A 16 -56.69 13.07 -13.58
N VAL A 17 -56.20 11.85 -13.37
CA VAL A 17 -54.89 11.62 -12.72
C VAL A 17 -53.74 11.42 -13.72
N TRP A 18 -54.04 10.97 -14.95
CA TRP A 18 -52.99 10.67 -15.94
C TRP A 18 -52.45 11.89 -16.70
N ARG A 19 -53.19 12.99 -16.82
CA ARG A 19 -52.72 14.21 -17.50
C ARG A 19 -51.66 15.00 -16.71
N ARG A 20 -51.56 14.81 -15.39
CA ARG A 20 -50.56 15.51 -14.56
C ARG A 20 -49.20 14.82 -14.52
N LEU A 21 -49.12 13.52 -14.82
CA LEU A 21 -47.86 12.79 -14.84
C LEU A 21 -47.10 12.91 -16.17
N SER A 22 -47.79 13.05 -17.31
CA SER A 22 -47.13 13.25 -18.61
C SER A 22 -46.45 14.62 -18.76
N LEU A 23 -46.98 15.68 -18.15
CA LEU A 23 -46.37 17.02 -18.19
C LEU A 23 -45.06 17.13 -17.38
N ILE A 24 -44.91 16.31 -16.34
CA ILE A 24 -43.68 16.28 -15.51
C ILE A 24 -42.53 15.58 -16.26
N PHE A 25 -42.83 14.57 -17.08
CA PHE A 25 -41.82 13.89 -17.89
C PHE A 25 -41.30 14.72 -19.07
N ILE A 26 -42.14 15.57 -19.66
CA ILE A 26 -41.71 16.43 -20.79
C ILE A 26 -40.82 17.58 -20.32
N LEU A 27 -41.06 18.15 -19.12
CA LEU A 27 -40.20 19.20 -18.56
C LEU A 27 -38.81 18.69 -18.11
N ALA A 28 -38.68 17.41 -17.76
CA ALA A 28 -37.40 16.81 -17.39
C ALA A 28 -36.49 16.54 -18.62
N ALA A 29 -37.06 16.31 -19.80
CA ALA A 29 -36.28 16.06 -21.01
C ALA A 29 -35.68 17.35 -21.62
N VAL A 30 -36.36 18.49 -21.49
CA VAL A 30 -35.90 19.78 -22.04
C VAL A 30 -34.72 20.36 -21.23
N LEU A 31 -34.61 20.08 -19.93
CA LEU A 31 -33.47 20.52 -19.12
C LEU A 31 -32.18 19.72 -19.36
N CYS A 32 -32.25 18.51 -19.93
CA CYS A 32 -31.07 17.67 -20.18
C CYS A 32 -30.34 18.02 -21.48
N CYS A 33 -30.99 18.65 -22.46
CA CYS A 33 -30.37 19.00 -23.74
C CYS A 33 -29.57 20.31 -23.73
N ALA A 34 -29.68 21.14 -22.69
CA ALA A 34 -29.03 22.46 -22.64
C ALA A 34 -27.60 22.48 -22.04
N VAL A 35 -26.98 21.31 -21.77
CA VAL A 35 -25.67 21.24 -21.08
C VAL A 35 -24.57 20.55 -21.93
N GLN A 36 -24.84 20.23 -23.20
CA GLN A 36 -23.89 19.49 -24.05
C GLN A 36 -23.28 20.25 -25.24
N GLU A 37 -23.47 21.57 -25.32
CA GLU A 37 -22.80 22.42 -26.31
C GLU A 37 -21.90 23.44 -25.62
N SER A 38 -20.67 23.03 -25.28
CA SER A 38 -19.50 23.90 -25.11
C SER A 38 -18.26 23.02 -24.98
N PHE A 39 -17.18 23.41 -25.65
CA PHE A 39 -15.84 22.83 -25.65
C PHE A 39 -15.52 21.78 -26.73
N ALA A 40 -15.41 22.28 -27.95
CA ALA A 40 -14.40 21.84 -28.91
C ALA A 40 -13.74 23.08 -29.52
N SER A 41 -12.44 23.30 -29.26
CA SER A 41 -11.40 23.67 -30.25
C SER A 41 -10.10 24.14 -29.55
N ASP A 42 -9.00 23.99 -30.29
CA ASP A 42 -7.61 24.43 -30.05
C ASP A 42 -6.74 23.39 -29.31
N GLY A 43 -5.60 22.91 -29.83
CA GLY A 43 -4.83 23.27 -31.01
C GLY A 43 -3.45 22.63 -30.85
N TYR A 44 -2.94 22.03 -31.92
CA TYR A 44 -1.64 21.39 -32.08
C TYR A 44 -0.45 22.28 -31.66
N MET A 45 0.59 21.69 -31.04
CA MET A 45 2.00 21.95 -31.38
C MET A 45 2.84 20.75 -30.95
N GLY A 46 3.58 20.17 -31.90
CA GLY A 46 4.50 19.08 -31.67
C GLY A 46 5.88 19.54 -31.19
N ALA A 47 6.62 18.62 -30.59
CA ALA A 47 8.07 18.58 -30.60
C ALA A 47 8.54 17.16 -30.29
N SER A 48 9.29 16.59 -31.22
CA SER A 48 10.15 15.42 -31.07
C SER A 48 11.37 15.73 -30.20
N MET A 49 11.87 14.77 -29.43
CA MET A 49 13.29 14.42 -29.44
C MET A 49 13.53 13.07 -28.73
N ASP A 50 14.47 12.33 -29.30
CA ASP A 50 15.00 11.02 -28.93
C ASP A 50 15.81 10.95 -27.62
N GLU A 51 16.21 9.71 -27.32
CA GLU A 51 17.32 9.26 -26.46
C GLU A 51 17.15 9.34 -24.94
N LEU A 52 17.09 8.16 -24.31
CA LEU A 52 18.18 7.70 -23.44
C LEU A 52 18.02 6.22 -23.07
N LEU A 53 19.04 5.46 -23.45
CA LEU A 53 19.35 4.10 -23.05
C LEU A 53 19.55 4.02 -21.52
N GLY A 54 19.11 2.91 -20.92
CA GLY A 54 19.33 2.60 -19.51
C GLY A 54 19.27 1.09 -19.27
N GLU A 55 20.44 0.52 -19.00
CA GLU A 55 20.80 -0.89 -19.05
C GLU A 55 20.02 -1.82 -18.10
N ALA A 56 19.74 -3.03 -18.59
CA ALA A 56 19.28 -4.16 -17.80
C ALA A 56 20.47 -4.88 -17.17
N VAL A 57 20.52 -4.89 -15.84
CA VAL A 57 21.50 -5.64 -15.03
C VAL A 57 21.01 -7.09 -14.87
N GLU A 58 21.74 -8.04 -15.47
CA GLU A 58 21.64 -9.47 -15.13
C GLU A 58 22.49 -9.80 -13.90
N PRO A 59 22.02 -10.66 -12.97
CA PRO A 59 22.88 -11.24 -11.94
C PRO A 59 23.49 -12.58 -12.40
N LYS A 60 24.81 -12.69 -12.28
CA LYS A 60 25.61 -13.93 -12.38
C LYS A 60 25.19 -14.96 -11.31
N PRO A 61 25.27 -16.27 -11.58
CA PRO A 61 25.24 -17.29 -10.53
C PRO A 61 26.67 -17.68 -10.08
N ASP A 62 26.84 -17.68 -8.76
CA ASP A 62 28.04 -18.12 -8.04
C ASP A 62 28.32 -19.62 -8.18
N LYS A 63 29.61 -19.93 -8.34
CA LYS A 63 30.18 -21.28 -8.31
C LYS A 63 30.45 -21.69 -6.85
N GLY A 64 29.62 -22.56 -6.29
CA GLY A 64 29.89 -23.24 -5.02
C GLY A 64 30.24 -24.72 -5.23
N LYS A 65 31.51 -25.07 -5.06
CA LYS A 65 31.99 -26.46 -4.93
C LYS A 65 31.70 -26.97 -3.51
N ALA A 66 31.15 -28.18 -3.37
CA ALA A 66 31.27 -28.97 -2.14
C ALA A 66 31.51 -30.45 -2.48
N LYS A 67 32.56 -31.00 -1.87
CA LYS A 67 33.07 -32.38 -2.02
C LYS A 67 32.27 -33.37 -1.15
N ALA A 68 32.10 -34.56 -1.71
CA ALA A 68 32.23 -35.91 -1.14
C ALA A 68 31.50 -36.31 0.16
N LYS A 69 30.68 -37.37 0.08
CA LYS A 69 30.92 -38.64 0.81
C LYS A 69 30.00 -39.76 0.29
N ALA A 70 30.59 -40.91 -0.05
CA ALA A 70 29.90 -42.19 -0.19
C ALA A 70 29.50 -42.73 1.21
N PRO A 71 28.58 -43.70 1.28
CA PRO A 71 29.06 -45.08 1.38
C PRO A 71 28.24 -46.12 0.58
N ALA A 72 28.78 -47.33 0.67
CA ALA A 72 28.66 -48.52 -0.16
C ALA A 72 27.34 -49.33 -0.07
N ALA A 73 27.31 -50.30 -1.01
CA ALA A 73 26.77 -51.66 -0.91
C ALA A 73 25.34 -51.92 -1.38
N ALA A 74 25.21 -52.58 -2.54
CA ALA A 74 24.91 -54.02 -2.59
C ALA A 74 24.86 -54.50 -4.06
N ALA A 75 25.56 -55.60 -4.33
CA ALA A 75 25.65 -56.28 -5.61
C ALA A 75 24.54 -57.33 -5.78
N PHE A 76 24.15 -57.65 -7.03
CA PHE A 76 23.74 -59.00 -7.44
C PHE A 76 23.87 -59.24 -8.96
N VAL A 77 24.93 -59.99 -9.30
CA VAL A 77 25.10 -61.14 -10.22
C VAL A 77 24.28 -61.30 -11.51
N SER A 78 25.00 -61.34 -12.65
CA SER A 78 24.90 -62.28 -13.80
C SER A 78 26.17 -62.06 -14.65
N ALA A 79 26.86 -62.99 -15.29
CA ALA A 79 26.54 -64.24 -15.99
C ALA A 79 27.79 -65.16 -15.95
N LYS A 80 27.69 -66.48 -15.79
CA LYS A 80 27.54 -67.54 -16.83
C LYS A 80 28.58 -67.52 -17.95
N ALA A 81 29.62 -68.32 -17.80
CA ALA A 81 30.30 -69.02 -18.89
C ALA A 81 30.78 -70.39 -18.37
N SER A 82 30.30 -71.46 -19.00
CA SER A 82 30.64 -72.85 -18.71
C SER A 82 30.91 -73.53 -20.04
N ALA A 83 32.12 -74.06 -20.21
CA ALA A 83 32.50 -74.94 -21.31
C ALA A 83 33.54 -75.95 -20.77
N PRO A 84 33.59 -77.17 -21.32
CA PRO A 84 33.58 -78.38 -20.51
C PRO A 84 34.94 -79.06 -20.36
N ALA A 85 35.02 -79.86 -19.28
CA ALA A 85 36.12 -80.75 -18.95
C ALA A 85 36.19 -81.95 -19.92
N ALA A 86 37.40 -82.23 -20.42
CA ALA A 86 37.75 -83.44 -21.13
C ALA A 86 38.24 -84.50 -20.13
N ALA A 87 37.73 -85.73 -20.26
CA ALA A 87 38.13 -86.90 -19.48
C ALA A 87 39.07 -87.81 -20.32
N PRO A 88 39.81 -88.74 -19.69
CA PRO A 88 41.13 -89.18 -20.13
C PRO A 88 41.15 -90.43 -21.03
N ALA A 89 42.32 -90.65 -21.63
CA ALA A 89 42.70 -91.84 -22.39
C ALA A 89 42.97 -93.07 -21.49
N PRO A 90 42.81 -94.30 -22.01
CA PRO A 90 43.52 -95.46 -21.52
C PRO A 90 44.53 -96.04 -22.54
N VAL A 91 45.62 -96.56 -21.98
CA VAL A 91 46.82 -97.20 -22.57
C VAL A 91 46.57 -98.72 -22.78
N PRO A 92 47.22 -99.41 -23.73
CA PRO A 92 47.04 -100.86 -23.97
C PRO A 92 48.07 -101.74 -23.22
N PRO A 93 47.80 -103.06 -23.12
CA PRO A 93 48.85 -104.09 -23.17
C PRO A 93 48.52 -105.20 -24.20
N SER A 94 49.41 -105.55 -25.14
CA SER A 94 50.43 -106.63 -25.08
C SER A 94 49.84 -108.00 -24.72
N SER A 95 49.70 -108.92 -25.69
CA SER A 95 50.72 -109.90 -26.13
C SER A 95 50.51 -111.28 -25.49
N GLY A 96 50.61 -112.35 -26.29
CA GLY A 96 51.14 -113.60 -25.78
C GLY A 96 50.50 -114.89 -26.25
N ARG A 97 51.33 -115.63 -27.02
CA ARG A 97 51.58 -117.08 -26.92
C ARG A 97 50.51 -118.01 -27.51
N ASN A 98 50.80 -118.77 -28.56
CA ASN A 98 51.86 -119.77 -28.84
C ASN A 98 51.34 -121.19 -28.65
N SER A 99 51.74 -122.01 -29.63
CA SER A 99 52.09 -123.45 -29.54
C SER A 99 50.97 -124.40 -29.13
N THR A 100 50.84 -125.61 -29.69
CA THR A 100 51.84 -126.67 -29.91
C THR A 100 51.24 -127.67 -30.93
N SER A 101 52.03 -128.18 -31.90
CA SER A 101 52.70 -129.51 -31.90
C SER A 101 51.70 -130.69 -32.04
N SER A 102 52.00 -131.85 -32.60
CA SER A 102 53.18 -132.48 -33.21
C SER A 102 52.68 -133.79 -33.87
N GLU A 103 53.46 -134.38 -34.80
CA GLU A 103 53.96 -135.78 -34.75
C GLU A 103 53.31 -136.60 -35.86
N GLY A 104 53.97 -137.56 -36.52
CA GLY A 104 55.30 -138.13 -36.40
C GLY A 104 55.65 -138.86 -37.71
N SER A 105 56.94 -139.06 -37.99
CA SER A 105 57.64 -140.36 -37.82
C SER A 105 57.72 -141.11 -39.17
N ALA A 106 58.93 -141.27 -39.73
CA ALA A 106 59.85 -142.43 -39.55
C ALA A 106 59.71 -143.33 -40.80
N ASP A 107 60.67 -144.03 -41.39
CA ASP A 107 61.99 -144.55 -41.01
C ASP A 107 62.76 -144.99 -42.29
N GLY A 108 64.05 -145.32 -42.14
CA GLY A 108 64.72 -146.41 -42.87
C GLY A 108 65.46 -146.05 -44.17
N SER A 109 66.76 -145.70 -44.12
CA SER A 109 67.95 -146.58 -44.22
C SER A 109 68.28 -147.10 -45.64
N VAL A 110 69.16 -146.38 -46.35
CA VAL A 110 70.58 -146.69 -46.66
C VAL A 110 70.78 -147.43 -48.00
N GLY A 111 71.06 -146.64 -49.03
CA GLY A 111 71.88 -146.99 -50.18
C GLY A 111 72.62 -145.71 -50.59
N VAL A 112 73.94 -145.75 -50.80
CA VAL A 112 74.74 -144.56 -51.10
C VAL A 112 74.38 -144.03 -52.50
N THR A 113 73.38 -143.15 -52.53
CA THR A 113 72.97 -142.35 -53.70
C THR A 113 73.34 -140.89 -53.47
N CYS A 114 74.11 -140.27 -54.37
CA CYS A 114 74.36 -138.83 -54.30
C CYS A 114 73.00 -138.06 -54.26
N PRO A 115 72.85 -136.99 -53.45
CA PRO A 115 71.57 -136.30 -53.28
C PRO A 115 71.03 -135.70 -54.59
N LYS A 116 69.72 -135.85 -54.83
CA LYS A 116 69.03 -135.19 -55.95
C LYS A 116 69.22 -133.67 -55.91
N THR A 117 69.31 -133.06 -57.09
CA THR A 117 69.42 -131.61 -57.26
C THR A 117 68.35 -130.88 -56.43
N ARG A 118 68.78 -130.05 -55.46
CA ARG A 118 67.86 -129.32 -54.57
C ARG A 118 67.80 -127.86 -54.99
N HIS A 119 66.58 -127.36 -55.21
CA HIS A 119 66.33 -125.94 -55.47
C HIS A 119 65.85 -125.27 -54.18
N VAL A 120 66.61 -124.31 -53.67
CA VAL A 120 66.21 -123.49 -52.52
C VAL A 120 65.85 -122.10 -53.04
N ARG A 121 64.60 -121.68 -52.78
CA ARG A 121 64.10 -120.33 -53.07
C ARG A 121 64.16 -119.49 -51.81
N HIS A 122 64.84 -118.36 -51.88
CA HIS A 122 64.89 -117.41 -50.77
C HIS A 122 64.63 -116.01 -51.31
N CYS A 123 63.56 -115.36 -50.84
CA CYS A 123 63.24 -113.99 -51.23
C CYS A 123 63.76 -113.03 -50.17
N ILE A 124 64.77 -112.25 -50.53
CA ILE A 124 65.39 -111.28 -49.62
C ILE A 124 64.71 -109.93 -49.83
N SER A 125 64.17 -109.37 -48.74
CA SER A 125 63.57 -108.04 -48.67
C SER A 125 62.44 -107.78 -49.68
N GLY A 126 61.66 -108.81 -50.02
CA GLY A 126 60.46 -108.67 -50.86
C GLY A 126 60.73 -108.37 -52.34
N ARG A 127 61.98 -108.37 -52.80
CA ARG A 127 62.36 -107.78 -54.11
C ARG A 127 63.33 -108.63 -54.95
N ILE A 128 64.08 -109.53 -54.33
CA ILE A 128 65.06 -110.36 -55.05
C ILE A 128 64.85 -111.81 -54.66
N LEU A 129 64.53 -112.64 -55.65
CA LEU A 129 64.42 -114.08 -55.49
C LEU A 129 65.74 -114.73 -55.89
N TYR A 130 66.39 -115.41 -54.94
CA TYR A 130 67.54 -116.27 -55.21
C TYR A 130 67.05 -117.70 -55.40
N LEU A 131 67.24 -118.25 -56.61
CA LEU A 131 67.14 -119.68 -56.83
C LEU A 131 68.55 -120.26 -56.76
N THR A 132 68.82 -121.01 -55.70
CA THR A 132 70.05 -121.76 -55.57
C THR A 132 69.80 -123.20 -55.97
N THR A 133 70.49 -123.67 -57.01
CA THR A 133 70.50 -125.08 -57.41
C THR A 133 71.81 -125.71 -56.95
N ILE A 134 71.70 -126.73 -56.13
CA ILE A 134 72.85 -127.52 -55.67
C ILE A 134 72.78 -128.87 -56.40
N SER A 135 73.81 -129.20 -57.19
CA SER A 135 73.97 -130.48 -57.89
C SER A 135 75.26 -131.18 -57.43
N TYR A 136 75.33 -132.50 -57.60
CA TYR A 136 76.47 -133.34 -57.23
C TYR A 136 76.88 -134.17 -58.45
N GLU A 137 78.14 -134.14 -58.87
CA GLU A 137 78.65 -134.82 -60.08
C GLU A 137 79.94 -135.62 -59.76
N GLY A 138 80.11 -136.80 -60.38
CA GLY A 138 81.28 -137.70 -60.24
C GLY A 138 81.16 -138.77 -59.14
N ASP A 139 82.01 -139.81 -59.20
CA ASP A 139 81.97 -141.01 -58.33
C ASP A 139 82.33 -140.74 -56.85
N SER A 140 82.78 -139.52 -56.54
CA SER A 140 83.01 -139.02 -55.17
C SER A 140 82.01 -137.93 -54.74
N CYS A 141 80.90 -137.75 -55.47
CA CYS A 141 79.81 -136.78 -55.24
C CYS A 141 80.28 -135.34 -54.91
N ALA A 142 81.14 -134.73 -55.75
CA ALA A 142 81.59 -133.35 -55.53
C ALA A 142 80.45 -132.33 -55.73
N ARG A 143 80.23 -131.45 -54.73
CA ARG A 143 79.13 -130.47 -54.71
C ARG A 143 79.40 -129.29 -55.64
N LYS A 144 78.54 -129.07 -56.64
CA LYS A 144 78.48 -127.84 -57.44
C LYS A 144 77.26 -127.00 -57.03
N LYS A 145 77.48 -125.69 -56.85
CA LYS A 145 76.43 -124.73 -56.53
C LYS A 145 76.31 -123.73 -57.69
N LYS A 146 75.13 -123.66 -58.32
CA LYS A 146 74.77 -122.59 -59.25
C LYS A 146 73.68 -121.73 -58.63
N VAL A 147 73.95 -120.43 -58.48
CA VAL A 147 72.99 -119.46 -57.96
C VAL A 147 72.49 -118.62 -59.13
N LYS A 148 71.16 -118.63 -59.37
CA LYS A 148 70.52 -117.77 -60.36
C LYS A 148 69.72 -116.70 -59.63
N ARG A 149 70.05 -115.43 -59.89
CA ARG A 149 69.38 -114.27 -59.32
C ARG A 149 68.30 -113.78 -60.27
N THR A 150 67.06 -113.67 -59.80
CA THR A 150 65.96 -113.06 -60.55
C THR A 150 65.33 -111.94 -59.73
N ARG A 151 64.99 -110.82 -60.37
CA ARG A 151 64.27 -109.72 -59.71
C ARG A 151 62.79 -110.07 -59.66
N ALA A 152 62.16 -109.89 -58.50
CA ALA A 152 60.72 -110.10 -58.33
C ALA A 152 59.91 -108.95 -58.95
N ASP A 153 58.68 -109.25 -59.36
CA ASP A 153 57.78 -108.35 -60.11
C ASP A 153 57.63 -106.99 -59.42
N ARG A 154 57.95 -105.90 -60.14
CA ARG A 154 58.12 -104.55 -59.55
C ARG A 154 56.82 -103.79 -59.22
N ASN A 155 55.63 -104.29 -59.56
CA ASN A 155 54.38 -103.50 -59.50
C ASN A 155 53.25 -104.11 -58.64
N CYS A 156 53.44 -104.23 -57.32
CA CYS A 156 52.34 -104.54 -56.38
C CYS A 156 51.79 -103.27 -55.70
N PRO A 157 50.51 -102.89 -55.89
CA PRO A 157 49.93 -101.71 -55.26
C PRO A 157 49.45 -102.01 -53.83
N ILE A 158 50.35 -101.88 -52.87
CA ILE A 158 50.07 -102.11 -51.44
C ILE A 158 49.16 -100.97 -50.90
N GLY A 159 48.07 -101.31 -50.21
CA GLY A 159 47.18 -100.32 -49.61
C GLY A 159 45.77 -100.84 -49.29
N THR A 160 45.00 -100.06 -48.52
CA THR A 160 43.60 -100.38 -48.17
C THR A 160 42.64 -99.37 -48.81
N LYS A 161 41.63 -99.86 -49.54
CA LYS A 161 40.52 -99.06 -50.08
C LYS A 161 39.25 -99.29 -49.27
N TYR A 162 38.48 -98.24 -49.03
CA TYR A 162 37.20 -98.30 -48.31
C TYR A 162 36.04 -97.96 -49.25
N SER A 163 34.92 -98.67 -49.13
CA SER A 163 33.64 -98.31 -49.76
C SER A 163 32.48 -98.43 -48.76
N ARG A 164 31.42 -97.65 -48.98
CA ARG A 164 30.21 -97.66 -48.15
C ARG A 164 28.98 -97.73 -49.04
N THR A 165 28.00 -98.57 -48.68
CA THR A 165 26.70 -98.61 -49.37
C THR A 165 25.76 -97.52 -48.86
N LYS A 166 24.71 -97.20 -49.64
CA LYS A 166 23.57 -96.40 -49.15
C LYS A 166 22.86 -97.14 -48.01
N CYS A 167 22.23 -96.39 -47.09
CA CYS A 167 21.43 -97.00 -46.03
C CYS A 167 20.23 -97.74 -46.64
N SER A 168 20.04 -99.00 -46.24
CA SER A 168 18.89 -99.79 -46.62
C SER A 168 17.60 -99.25 -45.97
N ARG A 169 16.43 -99.64 -46.49
CA ARG A 169 15.12 -99.35 -45.87
C ARG A 169 15.01 -99.84 -44.42
N SER A 170 15.80 -100.84 -44.03
CA SER A 170 15.87 -101.36 -42.66
C SER A 170 16.81 -100.56 -41.74
N GLY A 171 17.38 -99.44 -42.21
CA GLY A 171 18.21 -98.54 -41.40
C GLY A 171 19.64 -99.01 -41.16
N TYR A 172 20.24 -99.81 -42.07
CA TYR A 172 21.64 -100.21 -41.97
C TYR A 172 22.41 -99.95 -43.26
N ARG A 173 23.71 -99.68 -43.16
CA ARG A 173 24.64 -99.62 -44.30
C ARG A 173 25.81 -100.59 -44.10
N ILE A 174 26.41 -101.03 -45.20
CA ILE A 174 27.58 -101.92 -45.19
C ILE A 174 28.81 -101.08 -45.50
N GLU A 175 29.84 -101.20 -44.66
CA GLU A 175 31.16 -100.62 -44.89
C GLU A 175 32.14 -101.73 -45.21
N THR A 176 32.79 -101.66 -46.36
CA THR A 176 33.72 -102.68 -46.86
C THR A 176 35.12 -102.09 -47.01
N SER A 177 36.14 -102.78 -46.48
CA SER A 177 37.55 -102.49 -46.70
C SER A 177 38.22 -103.61 -47.51
N LEU A 178 39.05 -103.24 -48.49
CA LEU A 178 39.85 -104.16 -49.29
C LEU A 178 41.33 -103.77 -49.16
N THR A 179 42.12 -104.64 -48.52
CA THR A 179 43.56 -104.44 -48.27
C THR A 179 44.38 -105.34 -49.21
N VAL A 180 45.31 -104.75 -49.95
CA VAL A 180 46.28 -105.46 -50.81
C VAL A 180 47.65 -105.37 -50.16
N TYR A 181 48.35 -106.50 -49.99
CA TYR A 181 49.66 -106.59 -49.35
C TYR A 181 50.55 -107.64 -50.04
N LEU A 182 51.87 -107.51 -49.87
CA LEU A 182 52.86 -108.43 -50.45
C LEU A 182 53.25 -109.46 -49.40
N ASP A 183 53.22 -110.74 -49.76
CA ASP A 183 53.55 -111.86 -48.87
C ASP A 183 54.30 -112.93 -49.69
N ASP A 184 55.48 -113.35 -49.25
CA ASP A 184 56.41 -114.23 -50.01
C ASP A 184 56.68 -113.79 -51.47
N CYS A 185 56.82 -112.48 -51.67
CA CYS A 185 57.05 -111.89 -53.00
C CYS A 185 55.89 -112.14 -54.00
N VAL A 186 54.69 -112.44 -53.48
CA VAL A 186 53.41 -112.57 -54.19
C VAL A 186 52.39 -111.55 -53.64
N CYS A 187 51.62 -110.88 -54.50
CA CYS A 187 50.55 -109.98 -54.06
C CYS A 187 49.31 -110.76 -53.57
N LYS A 188 48.85 -110.52 -52.34
CA LYS A 188 47.60 -111.05 -51.77
C LYS A 188 46.59 -109.93 -51.48
N ARG A 189 45.29 -110.25 -51.45
CA ARG A 189 44.19 -109.31 -51.15
C ARG A 189 43.27 -109.85 -50.05
N ARG A 190 42.85 -109.01 -49.11
CA ARG A 190 41.89 -109.32 -48.04
C ARG A 190 40.71 -108.35 -48.06
N LYS A 191 39.47 -108.85 -47.99
CA LYS A 191 38.24 -108.04 -47.95
C LYS A 191 37.51 -108.25 -46.61
N LEU A 192 37.14 -107.15 -45.94
CA LEU A 192 36.33 -107.17 -44.70
C LEU A 192 35.07 -106.33 -44.91
N SER A 193 33.90 -106.80 -44.48
CA SER A 193 32.64 -106.03 -44.57
C SER A 193 31.92 -106.02 -43.22
N THR A 194 31.47 -104.84 -42.77
CA THR A 194 30.79 -104.65 -41.48
C THR A 194 29.44 -103.93 -41.67
N LYS A 195 28.41 -104.34 -40.92
CA LYS A 195 27.07 -103.74 -40.97
C LYS A 195 26.92 -102.70 -39.85
N LYS A 196 26.62 -101.45 -40.21
CA LYS A 196 26.39 -100.33 -39.27
C LYS A 196 24.99 -99.75 -39.39
N ARG A 197 24.42 -99.27 -38.28
CA ARG A 197 23.06 -98.69 -38.21
C ARG A 197 23.07 -97.21 -38.62
N CYS A 198 22.00 -96.75 -39.28
CA CYS A 198 21.80 -95.39 -39.77
C CYS A 198 20.76 -94.64 -38.89
N THR A 199 20.88 -93.32 -38.80
CA THR A 199 19.90 -92.43 -38.15
C THR A 199 18.81 -91.98 -39.15
N PRO A 200 17.50 -92.02 -38.79
CA PRO A 200 16.43 -91.55 -39.67
C PRO A 200 16.39 -90.02 -39.77
N GLU A 201 15.99 -89.49 -40.93
CA GLU A 201 15.72 -88.07 -41.17
C GLU A 201 14.25 -87.75 -40.83
N CYS A 202 14.00 -87.06 -39.71
CA CYS A 202 12.65 -86.68 -39.26
C CYS A 202 12.26 -85.26 -39.74
N LYS A 203 10.95 -84.96 -39.78
CA LYS A 203 10.46 -83.64 -40.22
C LYS A 203 10.94 -82.49 -39.33
N PRO A 204 11.39 -81.37 -39.91
CA PRO A 204 11.85 -80.21 -39.15
C PRO A 204 10.70 -79.55 -38.39
N ALA A 205 11.05 -78.87 -37.30
CA ALA A 205 10.10 -78.10 -36.50
C ALA A 205 9.52 -76.92 -37.29
N THR A 206 8.21 -76.76 -37.25
CA THR A 206 7.48 -75.60 -37.79
C THR A 206 6.90 -74.78 -36.65
N GLN A 207 6.89 -73.45 -36.81
CA GLN A 207 6.35 -72.54 -35.80
C GLN A 207 5.19 -71.73 -36.37
N ARG A 208 4.12 -71.60 -35.59
CA ARG A 208 2.98 -70.71 -35.89
C ARG A 208 2.49 -70.02 -34.64
N THR A 209 1.95 -68.82 -34.78
CA THR A 209 1.30 -68.10 -33.68
C THR A 209 -0.22 -68.22 -33.80
N ARG A 210 -0.91 -68.45 -32.67
CA ARG A 210 -2.38 -68.49 -32.60
C ARG A 210 -2.88 -67.74 -31.39
N CYS A 211 -4.01 -67.06 -31.55
CA CYS A 211 -4.76 -66.45 -30.46
C CYS A 211 -5.82 -67.44 -29.96
N ILE A 212 -5.78 -67.80 -28.67
CA ILE A 212 -6.74 -68.69 -28.03
C ILE A 212 -7.16 -68.02 -26.72
N ASP A 213 -8.45 -67.83 -26.49
CA ASP A 213 -9.01 -67.22 -25.27
C ASP A 213 -8.32 -65.92 -24.85
N ASN A 214 -8.13 -65.03 -25.83
CA ASN A 214 -7.47 -63.74 -25.65
C ASN A 214 -6.01 -63.83 -25.15
N SER A 215 -5.35 -64.98 -25.35
CA SER A 215 -3.93 -65.21 -25.07
C SER A 215 -3.19 -65.65 -26.34
N LEU A 216 -2.04 -65.05 -26.62
CA LEU A 216 -1.24 -65.36 -27.81
C LEU A 216 -0.29 -66.53 -27.50
N TYR A 217 -0.38 -67.61 -28.26
CA TYR A 217 0.49 -68.78 -28.12
C TYR A 217 1.40 -68.92 -29.33
N ARG A 218 2.67 -69.24 -29.08
CA ARG A 218 3.58 -69.79 -30.09
C ARG A 218 3.50 -71.31 -30.02
N ILE A 219 3.03 -71.92 -31.10
CA ILE A 219 2.89 -73.36 -31.26
C ILE A 219 4.01 -73.84 -32.16
N GLU A 220 4.87 -74.69 -31.62
CA GLU A 220 5.93 -75.37 -32.34
C GLU A 220 5.55 -76.85 -32.51
N SER A 221 5.57 -77.34 -33.75
CA SER A 221 5.24 -78.74 -34.07
C SER A 221 6.26 -79.34 -35.02
N GLY A 222 6.74 -80.54 -34.72
CA GLY A 222 7.75 -81.23 -35.51
C GLY A 222 7.87 -82.69 -35.09
N GLU A 223 8.90 -83.37 -35.58
CA GLU A 223 9.20 -84.74 -35.19
C GLU A 223 10.59 -84.79 -34.51
N LYS A 224 10.71 -85.57 -33.44
CA LYS A 224 11.98 -85.83 -32.76
C LYS A 224 12.27 -87.33 -32.72
N VAL A 225 13.55 -87.69 -32.80
CA VAL A 225 13.97 -89.09 -32.69
C VAL A 225 13.83 -89.54 -31.24
N VAL A 226 12.93 -90.49 -31.00
CA VAL A 226 12.77 -91.18 -29.72
C VAL A 226 12.78 -92.67 -30.04
N ASN A 227 13.64 -93.44 -29.37
CA ASN A 227 13.78 -94.88 -29.60
C ASN A 227 14.00 -95.26 -31.08
N PHE A 228 14.85 -94.49 -31.78
CA PHE A 228 15.15 -94.69 -33.20
C PHE A 228 13.96 -94.57 -34.16
N ALA A 229 12.83 -94.01 -33.70
CA ALA A 229 11.66 -93.68 -34.51
C ALA A 229 11.36 -92.17 -34.43
N CYS A 230 10.80 -91.62 -35.52
CA CYS A 230 10.33 -90.23 -35.54
C CYS A 230 9.02 -90.13 -34.76
N THR A 231 9.01 -89.38 -33.67
CA THR A 231 7.81 -89.14 -32.84
C THR A 231 7.38 -87.69 -32.96
N ALA A 232 6.10 -87.46 -33.26
CA ALA A 232 5.54 -86.13 -33.35
C ALA A 232 5.51 -85.46 -31.97
N TYR A 233 5.85 -84.18 -31.92
CA TYR A 233 5.70 -83.35 -30.72
C TYR A 233 4.98 -82.05 -31.08
N THR A 234 4.24 -81.52 -30.10
CA THR A 234 3.68 -80.17 -30.16
C THR A 234 3.98 -79.46 -28.85
N LYS A 235 4.59 -78.28 -28.93
CA LYS A 235 4.90 -77.43 -27.78
C LYS A 235 4.14 -76.13 -27.90
N GLN A 236 3.39 -75.77 -26.87
CA GLN A 236 2.68 -74.50 -26.80
C GLN A 236 3.31 -73.62 -25.72
N VAL A 237 3.67 -72.39 -26.09
CA VAL A 237 4.26 -71.42 -25.17
C VAL A 237 3.41 -70.16 -25.21
N ALA A 238 2.86 -69.76 -24.06
CA ALA A 238 2.14 -68.50 -23.92
C ALA A 238 3.12 -67.33 -24.06
N LEU A 239 2.82 -66.41 -24.98
CA LEU A 239 3.56 -65.18 -25.16
C LEU A 239 2.98 -64.11 -24.25
N LYS A 240 3.85 -63.32 -23.63
CA LYS A 240 3.42 -62.13 -22.88
C LYS A 240 2.94 -61.07 -23.88
N PRO A 241 1.84 -60.36 -23.60
CA PRO A 241 1.38 -59.27 -24.45
C PRO A 241 2.40 -58.12 -24.45
N ASP A 242 2.72 -57.59 -25.63
CA ASP A 242 3.60 -56.43 -25.83
C ASP A 242 2.90 -55.10 -25.50
N CYS A 243 2.18 -55.03 -24.38
CA CYS A 243 1.65 -53.77 -23.89
C CYS A 243 1.39 -53.72 -22.38
N THR A 244 1.47 -52.51 -21.85
CA THR A 244 1.08 -52.20 -20.47
C THR A 244 -0.41 -51.84 -20.42
N VAL A 245 -1.21 -52.72 -19.81
CA VAL A 245 -2.65 -52.50 -19.57
C VAL A 245 -2.81 -51.49 -18.43
N GLY A 246 -3.67 -50.49 -18.62
CA GLY A 246 -3.91 -49.46 -17.61
C GLY A 246 -4.41 -48.13 -18.17
N VAL A 247 -4.50 -47.14 -17.29
CA VAL A 247 -4.92 -45.77 -17.64
C VAL A 247 -3.73 -44.83 -17.48
N ARG A 248 -3.36 -44.12 -18.55
CA ARG A 248 -2.35 -43.07 -18.53
C ARG A 248 -3.01 -41.73 -18.76
N LYS A 249 -2.76 -40.76 -17.87
CA LYS A 249 -3.24 -39.39 -17.99
C LYS A 249 -2.15 -38.50 -18.58
N LYS A 250 -2.41 -37.90 -19.74
CA LYS A 250 -1.54 -36.90 -20.35
C LYS A 250 -2.17 -35.50 -20.18
N PRO A 251 -1.65 -34.65 -19.28
CA PRO A 251 -2.14 -33.29 -19.15
C PRO A 251 -1.75 -32.47 -20.39
N GLY A 252 -2.70 -31.71 -20.93
CA GLY A 252 -2.42 -30.69 -21.95
C GLY A 252 -1.95 -29.37 -21.32
N THR A 253 -1.84 -28.32 -22.13
CA THR A 253 -1.50 -26.98 -21.64
C THR A 253 -2.71 -26.33 -20.97
N CYS A 254 -2.48 -25.59 -19.89
CA CYS A 254 -3.51 -24.77 -19.25
C CYS A 254 -3.85 -23.57 -20.15
N ARG A 255 -5.09 -23.48 -20.65
CA ARG A 255 -5.58 -22.36 -21.47
C ARG A 255 -6.72 -21.66 -20.73
N GLY A 256 -6.42 -20.50 -20.15
CA GLY A 256 -7.35 -19.78 -19.28
C GLY A 256 -7.53 -20.51 -17.94
N LEU A 257 -8.77 -20.91 -17.62
CA LEU A 257 -9.10 -21.60 -16.36
C LEU A 257 -9.04 -23.13 -16.46
N PHE A 258 -9.01 -23.68 -17.67
CA PHE A 258 -9.16 -25.11 -17.90
C PHE A 258 -8.03 -25.65 -18.78
N MET A 259 -7.69 -26.91 -18.54
CA MET A 259 -6.81 -27.70 -19.37
C MET A 259 -7.57 -28.95 -19.83
N THR A 260 -7.14 -29.51 -20.94
CA THR A 260 -7.66 -30.78 -21.43
C THR A 260 -6.69 -31.89 -21.00
N VAL A 261 -7.17 -32.83 -20.17
CA VAL A 261 -6.45 -34.05 -19.81
C VAL A 261 -6.88 -35.14 -20.78
N THR A 262 -5.92 -35.75 -21.46
CA THR A 262 -6.16 -36.92 -22.31
C THR A 262 -5.95 -38.18 -21.48
N GLU A 263 -7.01 -38.93 -21.21
CA GLU A 263 -6.98 -40.26 -20.63
C GLU A 263 -6.81 -41.30 -21.75
N LEU A 264 -5.70 -42.02 -21.72
CA LEU A 264 -5.41 -43.15 -22.61
C LEU A 264 -5.63 -44.42 -21.81
N ARG A 265 -6.63 -45.23 -22.19
CA ARG A 265 -6.91 -46.52 -21.57
C ARG A 265 -6.53 -47.64 -22.52
N THR A 266 -5.49 -48.38 -22.16
CA THR A 266 -5.00 -49.54 -22.92
C THR A 266 -5.62 -50.80 -22.35
N THR A 267 -6.25 -51.60 -23.21
CA THR A 267 -6.86 -52.90 -22.88
C THR A 267 -6.34 -53.98 -23.82
N TYR A 268 -6.11 -55.18 -23.32
CA TYR A 268 -5.73 -56.33 -24.13
C TYR A 268 -6.97 -57.15 -24.49
N ARG A 269 -7.38 -57.12 -25.76
CA ARG A 269 -8.57 -57.83 -26.26
C ARG A 269 -8.31 -58.39 -27.66
N ASN A 270 -8.80 -59.59 -27.93
CA ASN A 270 -8.57 -60.37 -29.15
C ASN A 270 -7.08 -60.50 -29.51
N CYS A 271 -6.25 -60.80 -28.51
CA CYS A 271 -4.78 -60.90 -28.61
C CYS A 271 -4.09 -59.65 -29.18
N ARG A 272 -4.74 -58.49 -29.09
CA ARG A 272 -4.23 -57.20 -29.54
C ARG A 272 -4.39 -56.14 -28.47
N CYS A 273 -3.43 -55.24 -28.42
CA CYS A 273 -3.47 -54.09 -27.53
C CYS A 273 -4.31 -52.99 -28.19
N ARG A 274 -5.43 -52.63 -27.56
CA ARG A 274 -6.30 -51.54 -28.00
C ARG A 274 -6.21 -50.38 -27.03
N THR A 275 -5.95 -49.19 -27.55
CA THR A 275 -5.88 -47.96 -26.75
C THR A 275 -7.06 -47.07 -27.10
N THR A 276 -7.85 -46.72 -26.09
CA THR A 276 -8.96 -45.77 -26.22
C THR A 276 -8.55 -44.41 -25.66
N ARG A 277 -9.04 -43.33 -26.28
CA ARG A 277 -8.71 -41.95 -25.92
C ARG A 277 -9.96 -41.22 -25.44
N LYS A 278 -9.93 -40.72 -24.21
CA LYS A 278 -10.96 -39.83 -23.65
C LYS A 278 -10.34 -38.47 -23.35
N ARG A 279 -10.97 -37.38 -23.78
CA ARG A 279 -10.54 -36.01 -23.45
C ARG A 279 -11.46 -35.47 -22.37
N VAL A 280 -10.88 -35.10 -21.23
CA VAL A 280 -11.61 -34.56 -20.08
C VAL A 280 -11.15 -33.13 -19.82
N ARG A 281 -12.09 -32.20 -19.68
CA ARG A 281 -11.80 -30.83 -19.25
C ARG A 281 -11.65 -30.78 -17.74
N VAL A 282 -10.52 -30.25 -17.29
CA VAL A 282 -10.12 -30.17 -15.88
C VAL A 282 -9.71 -28.73 -15.59
N ARG A 283 -10.04 -28.21 -14.42
CA ARG A 283 -9.66 -26.86 -14.00
C ARG A 283 -8.19 -26.83 -13.59
N CYS A 284 -7.42 -25.95 -14.21
CA CYS A 284 -5.98 -25.80 -13.99
C CYS A 284 -5.60 -24.48 -13.32
N ALA A 285 -6.49 -23.48 -13.37
CA ALA A 285 -6.28 -22.19 -12.74
C ALA A 285 -7.60 -21.65 -12.15
N CYS A 286 -7.47 -20.62 -11.32
CA CYS A 286 -8.60 -19.90 -10.74
C CYS A 286 -8.74 -18.49 -11.30
N PRO A 287 -9.94 -17.89 -11.22
CA PRO A 287 -10.15 -16.51 -11.64
C PRO A 287 -9.20 -15.55 -10.94
N LYS A 288 -8.90 -14.43 -11.61
CA LYS A 288 -8.12 -13.35 -11.02
C LYS A 288 -8.79 -12.82 -9.75
N THR A 289 -7.97 -12.39 -8.80
CA THR A 289 -8.43 -11.81 -7.54
C THR A 289 -9.32 -10.60 -7.82
N LYS A 290 -10.52 -10.58 -7.22
CA LYS A 290 -11.43 -9.43 -7.32
C LYS A 290 -11.19 -8.51 -6.12
N VAL A 291 -10.95 -7.23 -6.36
CA VAL A 291 -10.75 -6.23 -5.32
C VAL A 291 -11.90 -5.24 -5.33
N ARG A 292 -12.53 -5.02 -4.18
CA ARG A 292 -13.52 -3.97 -3.98
C ARG A 292 -13.12 -3.11 -2.78
N THR A 293 -13.48 -1.84 -2.81
CA THR A 293 -13.27 -0.92 -1.70
C THR A 293 -14.59 -0.43 -1.14
N ARG A 294 -14.74 -0.46 0.17
CA ARG A 294 -15.87 0.15 0.88
C ARG A 294 -15.37 1.06 1.99
N CYS A 295 -16.14 2.09 2.30
CA CYS A 295 -15.89 2.95 3.45
C CYS A 295 -16.77 2.51 4.61
N ASP A 296 -16.21 2.47 5.81
CA ASP A 296 -16.91 2.21 7.06
C ASP A 296 -16.43 3.22 8.09
N GLY A 297 -17.26 4.25 8.30
CA GLY A 297 -16.88 5.45 9.05
C GLY A 297 -15.61 6.11 8.49
N ASN A 298 -14.53 6.08 9.27
CA ASN A 298 -13.23 6.66 8.92
C ASN A 298 -12.21 5.62 8.42
N VAL A 299 -12.65 4.39 8.17
CA VAL A 299 -11.79 3.28 7.76
C VAL A 299 -12.13 2.86 6.34
N LYS A 300 -11.16 2.99 5.43
CA LYS A 300 -11.25 2.45 4.08
C LYS A 300 -10.93 0.96 4.13
N MET A 301 -11.92 0.13 3.87
CA MET A 301 -11.74 -1.31 3.73
C MET A 301 -11.42 -1.68 2.29
N ARG A 302 -10.28 -2.33 2.07
CA ARG A 302 -9.93 -3.00 0.82
C ARG A 302 -10.19 -4.50 0.97
N ILE A 303 -11.21 -4.99 0.28
CA ILE A 303 -11.65 -6.39 0.34
C ILE A 303 -11.16 -7.09 -0.93
N SER A 304 -10.27 -8.06 -0.76
CA SER A 304 -9.72 -8.88 -1.84
C SER A 304 -10.31 -10.29 -1.77
N THR A 305 -11.01 -10.71 -2.82
CA THR A 305 -11.55 -12.06 -2.97
C THR A 305 -10.55 -12.88 -3.80
N VAL A 306 -9.81 -13.74 -3.11
CA VAL A 306 -8.77 -14.59 -3.69
C VAL A 306 -9.35 -15.98 -3.96
N TYR A 307 -9.03 -16.56 -5.11
CA TYR A 307 -9.49 -17.89 -5.50
C TYR A 307 -8.30 -18.85 -5.54
N ARG A 308 -8.35 -19.92 -4.75
CA ARG A 308 -7.28 -20.94 -4.68
C ARG A 308 -7.77 -22.28 -5.21
N LEU A 309 -6.98 -22.93 -6.07
CA LEU A 309 -7.34 -24.21 -6.66
C LEU A 309 -7.12 -25.34 -5.65
N LYS A 310 -8.18 -26.08 -5.31
CA LYS A 310 -8.14 -27.30 -4.50
C LYS A 310 -8.98 -28.38 -5.17
N ARG A 311 -8.37 -29.55 -5.46
CA ARG A 311 -9.04 -30.73 -6.05
C ARG A 311 -9.99 -30.36 -7.20
N ASN A 312 -9.48 -29.65 -8.21
CA ASN A 312 -10.24 -29.26 -9.40
C ASN A 312 -11.33 -28.18 -9.19
N SER A 313 -11.43 -27.60 -7.99
CA SER A 313 -12.39 -26.54 -7.64
C SER A 313 -11.68 -25.30 -7.11
N CYS A 314 -12.24 -24.11 -7.32
CA CYS A 314 -11.70 -22.88 -6.75
C CYS A 314 -12.39 -22.59 -5.42
N LYS A 315 -11.62 -22.56 -4.34
CA LYS A 315 -12.10 -22.13 -3.03
C LYS A 315 -11.87 -20.63 -2.87
N VAL A 316 -12.89 -19.94 -2.38
CA VAL A 316 -12.86 -18.49 -2.11
C VAL A 316 -12.22 -18.24 -0.76
N GLU A 317 -11.34 -17.25 -0.72
CA GLU A 317 -10.75 -16.71 0.49
C GLU A 317 -10.89 -15.18 0.45
N THR A 318 -11.53 -14.60 1.47
CA THR A 318 -11.75 -13.16 1.53
C THR A 318 -10.73 -12.53 2.47
N LYS A 319 -9.89 -11.62 1.95
CA LYS A 319 -8.91 -10.86 2.73
C LYS A 319 -9.39 -9.43 2.89
N VAL A 320 -9.48 -8.94 4.12
CA VAL A 320 -9.90 -7.58 4.42
C VAL A 320 -8.73 -6.79 5.00
N LYS A 321 -8.29 -5.75 4.30
CA LYS A 321 -7.32 -4.78 4.82
C LYS A 321 -8.07 -3.51 5.25
N ARG A 322 -7.94 -3.16 6.52
CA ARG A 322 -8.48 -1.92 7.10
C ARG A 322 -7.42 -0.82 7.02
N ILE A 323 -7.77 0.31 6.40
CA ILE A 323 -6.88 1.45 6.23
C ILE A 323 -7.53 2.64 6.93
N PRO A 324 -7.06 3.04 8.13
CA PRO A 324 -7.58 4.22 8.81
C PRO A 324 -7.19 5.48 8.02
N ILE A 325 -8.15 6.39 7.85
CA ILE A 325 -7.91 7.68 7.21
C ILE A 325 -7.78 8.74 8.29
N SER A 326 -6.68 9.48 8.24
CA SER A 326 -6.40 10.61 9.11
C SER A 326 -6.23 11.87 8.26
N CYS A 327 -6.89 12.95 8.66
CA CYS A 327 -6.76 14.26 8.03
C CYS A 327 -5.89 15.17 8.89
N PRO A 328 -5.21 16.16 8.28
CA PRO A 328 -4.41 17.13 9.02
C PRO A 328 -5.29 17.88 10.03
N LYS A 329 -4.87 17.95 11.31
CA LYS A 329 -5.66 18.54 12.41
C LYS A 329 -5.64 20.08 12.41
N ASN A 330 -5.37 20.73 11.28
CA ASN A 330 -5.24 22.18 11.22
C ASN A 330 -6.63 22.85 11.25
N ARG A 331 -6.87 23.62 12.30
CA ARG A 331 -8.03 24.50 12.43
C ARG A 331 -7.60 25.93 12.17
N VAL A 332 -7.98 26.47 11.02
CA VAL A 332 -7.61 27.81 10.58
C VAL A 332 -8.75 28.76 10.86
N LYS A 333 -8.45 29.88 11.53
CA LYS A 333 -9.39 30.99 11.73
C LYS A 333 -8.84 32.22 11.02
N SER A 334 -9.54 32.68 9.99
CA SER A 334 -9.23 33.92 9.29
C SER A 334 -10.33 34.96 9.51
N ARG A 335 -9.95 36.23 9.41
CA ARG A 335 -10.88 37.36 9.51
C ARG A 335 -10.78 38.19 8.23
N SER A 336 -11.90 38.59 7.67
CA SER A 336 -11.92 39.54 6.54
C SER A 336 -11.46 40.93 6.99
N SER A 337 -11.27 41.87 6.06
CA SER A 337 -11.20 43.29 6.42
C SER A 337 -12.51 43.76 7.08
N CYS A 338 -12.42 44.83 7.88
CA CYS A 338 -13.58 45.48 8.48
C CYS A 338 -14.31 46.31 7.41
N ARG A 339 -15.61 46.09 7.25
CA ARG A 339 -16.46 46.84 6.32
C ARG A 339 -16.89 48.18 6.92
N ALA A 340 -17.41 49.08 6.06
CA ALA A 340 -17.89 50.40 6.46
C ALA A 340 -19.02 50.37 7.52
N ASP A 341 -19.85 49.32 7.52
CA ASP A 341 -20.92 49.09 8.50
C ASP A 341 -20.42 48.48 9.84
N CYS A 342 -19.12 48.52 10.07
CA CYS A 342 -18.43 47.88 11.19
C CYS A 342 -18.66 46.37 11.27
N SER A 343 -18.97 45.68 10.16
CA SER A 343 -19.08 44.22 10.12
C SER A 343 -17.80 43.57 9.60
N GLN A 344 -17.50 42.38 10.11
CA GLN A 344 -16.36 41.56 9.71
C GLN A 344 -16.79 40.09 9.69
N THR A 345 -16.33 39.35 8.68
CA THR A 345 -16.60 37.91 8.59
C THR A 345 -15.44 37.15 9.21
N VAL A 346 -15.74 36.28 10.17
CA VAL A 346 -14.80 35.29 10.70
C VAL A 346 -15.08 33.96 10.02
N THR A 347 -14.09 33.46 9.29
CA THR A 347 -14.15 32.16 8.61
C THR A 347 -13.31 31.17 9.39
N GLU A 348 -13.93 30.05 9.76
CA GLU A 348 -13.29 28.95 10.43
C GLU A 348 -13.34 27.72 9.54
N THR A 349 -12.17 27.14 9.26
CA THR A 349 -12.02 25.92 8.48
C THR A 349 -11.25 24.88 9.28
N TRP A 350 -11.66 23.62 9.15
CA TRP A 350 -10.96 22.48 9.73
C TRP A 350 -11.02 21.32 8.74
N ALA A 351 -10.10 20.36 8.85
CA ALA A 351 -10.21 19.12 8.09
C ALA A 351 -10.91 18.06 8.93
N GLU A 352 -11.88 17.37 8.34
CA GLU A 352 -12.52 16.20 8.95
C GLU A 352 -12.64 15.08 7.92
N VAL A 353 -12.74 13.84 8.41
CA VAL A 353 -12.96 12.68 7.56
C VAL A 353 -14.47 12.56 7.31
N ARG A 354 -14.88 12.56 6.05
CA ARG A 354 -16.24 12.18 5.63
C ARG A 354 -16.14 11.19 4.48
N ASN A 355 -16.86 10.07 4.57
CA ASN A 355 -16.91 9.05 3.52
C ASN A 355 -15.51 8.64 3.01
N CYS A 356 -14.56 8.44 3.94
CA CYS A 356 -13.18 8.07 3.61
C CYS A 356 -12.45 9.10 2.72
N ARG A 357 -12.79 10.37 2.86
CA ARG A 357 -12.11 11.51 2.21
C ARG A 357 -11.90 12.62 3.23
N CYS A 358 -10.81 13.36 3.06
CA CYS A 358 -10.60 14.57 3.84
C CYS A 358 -11.39 15.71 3.20
N VAL A 359 -12.36 16.23 3.95
CA VAL A 359 -13.16 17.39 3.55
C VAL A 359 -12.81 18.58 4.43
N ARG A 360 -13.00 19.79 3.89
CA ARG A 360 -12.76 21.05 4.59
C ARG A 360 -14.06 21.84 4.76
N PRO A 361 -14.88 21.51 5.77
CA PRO A 361 -16.03 22.35 6.12
C PRO A 361 -15.60 23.79 6.41
N VAL A 362 -16.48 24.71 6.04
CA VAL A 362 -16.30 26.16 6.24
C VAL A 362 -17.43 26.69 7.09
N LYS A 363 -17.10 27.24 8.26
CA LYS A 363 -18.05 27.94 9.13
C LYS A 363 -17.78 29.44 9.05
N LYS A 364 -18.75 30.19 8.54
CA LYS A 364 -18.69 31.67 8.48
C LYS A 364 -19.61 32.25 9.53
N ARG A 365 -19.15 33.30 10.23
CA ARG A 365 -19.97 34.11 11.13
C ARG A 365 -19.63 35.58 10.98
N THR A 366 -20.64 36.43 11.07
CA THR A 366 -20.48 37.89 11.03
C THR A 366 -20.33 38.41 12.47
N VAL A 367 -19.33 39.27 12.69
CA VAL A 367 -19.05 39.92 13.97
C VAL A 367 -18.86 41.42 13.77
N LYS A 368 -18.97 42.23 14.84
CA LYS A 368 -18.57 43.64 14.78
C LYS A 368 -17.05 43.80 14.88
N CYS A 369 -16.47 44.71 14.11
CA CYS A 369 -15.04 45.06 14.12
C CYS A 369 -14.76 46.47 14.67
N CYS A 370 -15.77 47.33 14.77
CA CYS A 370 -15.67 48.62 15.45
C CYS A 370 -16.89 48.88 16.34
N CYS A 371 -16.74 49.84 17.26
CA CYS A 371 -17.78 50.28 18.18
C CYS A 371 -18.14 51.76 17.96
N PRO A 372 -19.37 52.16 18.30
CA PRO A 372 -19.79 53.54 18.17
C PRO A 372 -18.94 54.49 19.04
N LYS A 373 -18.87 55.75 18.61
CA LYS A 373 -18.15 56.81 19.32
C LYS A 373 -18.74 57.02 20.72
N PRO A 374 -17.93 57.46 21.71
CA PRO A 374 -18.43 57.73 23.07
C PRO A 374 -19.55 58.76 23.08
N GLN A 375 -20.63 58.47 23.80
CA GLN A 375 -21.75 59.39 23.98
C GLN A 375 -21.60 60.15 25.31
N ARG A 376 -21.85 61.46 25.28
CA ARG A 376 -21.73 62.35 26.46
C ARG A 376 -23.07 63.05 26.68
N ASN A 377 -23.68 62.78 27.82
CA ASN A 377 -24.93 63.42 28.21
C ASN A 377 -24.74 64.05 29.59
N SER A 378 -25.30 65.23 29.81
CA SER A 378 -25.30 65.87 31.13
C SER A 378 -26.70 66.31 31.48
N TYR A 379 -27.07 66.16 32.75
CA TYR A 379 -28.34 66.63 33.29
C TYR A 379 -28.16 67.19 34.69
N CYS A 380 -29.03 68.11 35.07
CA CYS A 380 -29.04 68.69 36.40
C CYS A 380 -30.03 67.96 37.29
N ARG A 381 -29.60 67.55 38.49
CA ARG A 381 -30.50 67.03 39.53
C ARG A 381 -30.28 67.83 40.81
N GLY A 382 -31.24 68.70 41.14
CA GLY A 382 -31.11 69.65 42.23
C GLY A 382 -29.95 70.60 41.99
N SER A 383 -28.86 70.45 42.76
CA SER A 383 -27.67 71.30 42.70
C SER A 383 -26.39 70.60 42.25
N VAL A 384 -26.54 69.41 41.70
CA VAL A 384 -25.43 68.57 41.27
C VAL A 384 -25.57 68.37 39.78
N LEU A 385 -24.52 68.72 39.04
CA LEU A 385 -24.42 68.43 37.62
C LEU A 385 -23.95 66.98 37.47
N HIS A 386 -24.78 66.15 36.86
CA HIS A 386 -24.46 64.77 36.54
C HIS A 386 -23.98 64.70 35.09
N SER A 387 -22.71 64.37 34.89
CA SER A 387 -22.12 64.16 33.57
C SER A 387 -21.92 62.66 33.33
N MET A 388 -22.66 62.09 32.39
CA MET A 388 -22.58 60.70 31.98
C MET A 388 -21.77 60.56 30.70
N VAL A 389 -20.78 59.67 30.71
CA VAL A 389 -19.99 59.29 29.54
C VAL A 389 -20.17 57.80 29.30
N ARG A 390 -20.79 57.43 28.18
CA ARG A 390 -20.95 56.03 27.73
C ARG A 390 -19.84 55.73 26.73
N ARG A 391 -18.97 54.78 27.05
CA ARG A 391 -17.89 54.28 26.18
C ARG A 391 -18.20 52.86 25.76
N PHE A 392 -17.80 52.48 24.56
CA PHE A 392 -18.01 51.13 24.04
C PHE A 392 -16.66 50.45 23.80
N GLN A 393 -16.52 49.21 24.28
CA GLN A 393 -15.33 48.39 24.07
C GLN A 393 -15.69 47.12 23.31
N LEU A 394 -14.91 46.79 22.27
CA LEU A 394 -15.12 45.59 21.49
C LEU A 394 -14.61 44.37 22.27
N ARG A 395 -15.49 43.43 22.60
CA ARG A 395 -15.14 42.14 23.21
C ARG A 395 -15.89 41.02 22.50
N GLY A 396 -15.15 40.06 21.95
CA GLY A 396 -15.74 38.88 21.30
C GLY A 396 -16.62 39.20 20.09
N GLY A 397 -16.34 40.30 19.38
CA GLY A 397 -17.13 40.71 18.21
C GLY A 397 -18.44 41.43 18.54
N ARG A 398 -18.60 41.86 19.79
CA ARG A 398 -19.73 42.69 20.26
C ARG A 398 -19.22 43.89 21.03
N CYS A 399 -19.93 45.00 20.96
CA CYS A 399 -19.61 46.20 21.72
C CYS A 399 -20.24 46.12 23.11
N LYS A 400 -19.41 46.16 24.15
CA LYS A 400 -19.85 46.23 25.55
C LYS A 400 -19.80 47.67 26.02
N GLU A 401 -20.89 48.13 26.61
CA GLU A 401 -21.00 49.47 27.17
C GLU A 401 -20.27 49.58 28.52
N LYS A 402 -19.64 50.72 28.75
CA LYS A 402 -19.06 51.16 30.03
C LYS A 402 -19.51 52.59 30.30
N VAL A 403 -20.27 52.76 31.38
CA VAL A 403 -20.82 54.05 31.78
C VAL A 403 -19.99 54.64 32.92
N LYS A 404 -19.53 55.88 32.76
CA LYS A 404 -18.93 56.68 33.84
C LYS A 404 -19.85 57.85 34.15
N VAL A 405 -20.29 57.97 35.39
CA VAL A 405 -21.08 59.11 35.86
C VAL A 405 -20.21 59.93 36.81
N THR A 406 -19.98 61.19 36.46
CA THR A 406 -19.29 62.17 37.30
C THR A 406 -20.33 63.11 37.90
N LYS A 407 -20.27 63.32 39.21
CA LYS A 407 -21.15 64.25 39.93
C LYS A 407 -20.34 65.47 40.37
N LYS A 408 -20.73 66.66 39.92
CA LYS A 408 -20.07 67.91 40.32
C LYS A 408 -21.07 68.83 41.03
N PRO A 409 -20.89 69.13 42.33
CA PRO A 409 -21.74 70.10 43.01
C PRO A 409 -21.48 71.52 42.47
N ILE A 410 -22.55 72.30 42.31
CA ILE A 410 -22.47 73.69 41.87
C ILE A 410 -22.40 74.60 43.09
N VAL A 411 -21.30 75.35 43.19
CA VAL A 411 -21.02 76.30 44.27
C VAL A 411 -20.96 77.71 43.68
N CYS A 412 -21.86 78.59 44.14
CA CYS A 412 -21.96 79.97 43.69
C CYS A 412 -21.28 80.93 44.66
N ASN A 413 -20.74 82.04 44.15
CA ASN A 413 -20.11 83.04 44.98
C ASN A 413 -21.16 83.91 45.69
N LYS A 414 -21.36 83.67 46.98
CA LYS A 414 -22.31 84.42 47.81
C LYS A 414 -21.75 85.76 48.35
N LYS A 415 -20.48 86.09 48.09
CA LYS A 415 -19.89 87.35 48.59
C LYS A 415 -20.53 88.54 47.89
N TYR A 416 -21.05 89.47 48.69
CA TYR A 416 -21.60 90.72 48.17
C TYR A 416 -20.48 91.64 47.70
N ARG A 417 -20.58 92.10 46.46
CA ARG A 417 -19.74 93.20 45.95
C ARG A 417 -20.55 94.50 45.97
N PRO A 418 -20.23 95.46 46.85
CA PRO A 418 -20.95 96.73 46.92
C PRO A 418 -20.49 97.69 45.82
N VAL A 419 -21.45 98.27 45.10
CA VAL A 419 -21.24 99.40 44.20
C VAL A 419 -21.99 100.59 44.77
N LYS A 420 -21.28 101.66 45.13
CA LYS A 420 -21.83 102.83 45.83
C LYS A 420 -22.02 103.99 44.85
N SER A 421 -23.15 104.68 44.93
CA SER A 421 -23.40 105.93 44.19
C SER A 421 -22.80 107.14 44.92
N SER A 422 -22.80 108.29 44.25
CA SER A 422 -22.57 109.60 44.87
C SER A 422 -23.61 109.91 45.95
N CYS A 423 -23.28 110.81 46.88
CA CYS A 423 -24.18 111.24 47.96
C CYS A 423 -25.27 112.16 47.42
N ALA A 424 -26.53 111.81 47.65
CA ALA A 424 -27.66 112.65 47.24
C ALA A 424 -27.91 113.79 48.22
N PHE A 425 -28.66 114.81 47.78
CA PHE A 425 -28.94 116.03 48.56
C PHE A 425 -29.65 115.76 49.89
N ASN A 426 -30.43 114.68 49.99
CA ASN A 426 -31.08 114.24 51.25
C ASN A 426 -30.10 113.57 52.24
N GLY A 427 -28.81 113.53 51.91
CA GLY A 427 -27.75 112.97 52.74
C GLY A 427 -27.70 111.44 52.73
N TYR A 428 -28.31 110.76 51.74
CA TYR A 428 -28.21 109.31 51.54
C TYR A 428 -27.59 108.96 50.18
N ARG A 429 -26.90 107.81 50.10
CA ARG A 429 -26.41 107.25 48.82
C ARG A 429 -26.94 105.84 48.61
N ARG A 430 -27.07 105.45 47.35
CA ARG A 430 -27.51 104.12 46.93
C ARG A 430 -26.32 103.15 46.95
N VAL A 431 -26.54 101.97 47.51
CA VAL A 431 -25.57 100.86 47.50
C VAL A 431 -26.21 99.67 46.81
N ILE A 432 -25.61 99.22 45.70
CA ILE A 432 -26.05 98.04 44.98
C ILE A 432 -25.13 96.88 45.37
N LEU A 433 -25.69 95.88 46.03
CA LEU A 433 -25.01 94.66 46.44
C LEU A 433 -25.27 93.57 45.41
N TYR A 434 -24.22 93.12 44.71
CA TYR A 434 -24.29 91.99 43.79
C TYR A 434 -23.86 90.70 44.49
N ASN A 435 -24.69 89.65 44.41
CA ASN A 435 -24.33 88.28 44.80
C ASN A 435 -24.76 87.28 43.72
N GLN A 436 -24.30 86.03 43.82
CA GLN A 436 -24.79 84.94 42.99
C GLN A 436 -25.67 84.00 43.83
N GLU A 437 -26.81 83.65 43.29
CA GLU A 437 -27.71 82.65 43.85
C GLU A 437 -27.79 81.44 42.94
N ARG A 438 -27.91 80.26 43.56
CA ARG A 438 -27.97 78.99 42.84
C ARG A 438 -29.39 78.75 42.35
N ARG A 439 -29.54 78.54 41.04
CA ARG A 439 -30.78 78.05 40.42
C ARG A 439 -30.45 76.79 39.62
N GLY A 440 -30.89 75.63 40.12
CA GLY A 440 -30.50 74.34 39.57
C GLY A 440 -28.97 74.16 39.57
N CYS A 441 -28.40 73.98 38.37
CA CYS A 441 -26.96 73.82 38.17
C CYS A 441 -26.27 75.09 37.67
N GLU A 442 -26.92 76.25 37.80
CA GLU A 442 -26.40 77.54 37.36
C GLU A 442 -26.34 78.54 38.52
N CYS A 443 -25.37 79.47 38.41
CA CYS A 443 -25.20 80.57 39.34
C CYS A 443 -25.71 81.86 38.70
N VAL A 444 -26.87 82.32 39.13
CA VAL A 444 -27.55 83.50 38.58
C VAL A 444 -27.22 84.72 39.43
N LYS A 445 -26.91 85.85 38.79
CA LYS A 445 -26.62 87.11 39.47
C LYS A 445 -27.91 87.69 40.06
N ARG A 446 -27.86 88.12 41.32
CA ARG A 446 -28.92 88.87 41.98
C ARG A 446 -28.36 90.21 42.47
N ARG A 447 -29.18 91.27 42.35
CA ARG A 447 -28.88 92.60 42.87
C ARG A 447 -29.82 92.92 44.02
N ARG A 448 -29.27 93.48 45.11
CA ARG A 448 -30.03 94.07 46.22
C ARG A 448 -29.66 95.55 46.31
N ILE A 449 -30.64 96.42 46.44
CA ILE A 449 -30.42 97.87 46.57
C ILE A 449 -30.68 98.25 48.03
N THR A 450 -29.73 98.93 48.66
CA THR A 450 -29.85 99.52 49.99
C THR A 450 -29.43 100.99 49.95
N TYR A 451 -29.74 101.74 51.01
CA TYR A 451 -29.36 103.14 51.15
C TYR A 451 -28.56 103.32 52.43
N GLU A 452 -27.45 104.07 52.37
CA GLU A 452 -26.63 104.41 53.54
C GLU A 452 -26.53 105.93 53.68
N LYS A 453 -26.49 106.44 54.93
CA LYS A 453 -26.33 107.87 55.21
C LYS A 453 -24.91 108.31 54.83
N CYS A 454 -24.78 109.41 54.09
CA CYS A 454 -23.50 109.91 53.56
C CYS A 454 -23.27 111.42 53.78
N GLY A 455 -24.28 112.18 54.22
CA GLY A 455 -24.11 113.62 54.51
C GLY A 455 -25.14 114.17 55.52
N CYS A 456 -24.83 115.35 56.08
CA CYS A 456 -25.68 116.09 57.03
C CYS A 456 -26.16 117.41 56.43
N GLY A 457 -27.16 118.05 57.06
CA GLY A 457 -27.74 119.32 56.59
C GLY A 457 -26.72 120.48 56.54
N LYS A 458 -27.04 121.55 55.82
CA LYS A 458 -26.13 122.70 55.65
C LYS A 458 -25.93 123.45 56.97
N ASP A 459 -24.72 123.98 57.15
CA ASP A 459 -24.37 124.88 58.25
C ASP A 459 -25.00 126.27 58.00
N TYR A 460 -25.41 126.95 59.07
CA TYR A 460 -26.00 128.29 58.97
C TYR A 460 -25.69 129.14 60.21
N THR A 461 -25.68 130.46 60.02
CA THR A 461 -25.39 131.45 61.07
C THR A 461 -26.51 132.47 61.14
N THR A 462 -26.95 132.81 62.34
CA THR A 462 -27.99 133.83 62.61
C THR A 462 -27.47 134.86 63.60
N GLU A 463 -27.77 136.15 63.40
CA GLU A 463 -27.34 137.25 64.27
C GLU A 463 -28.56 137.97 64.87
N LYS A 464 -28.50 138.31 66.16
CA LYS A 464 -29.56 139.06 66.87
C LYS A 464 -28.93 140.13 67.79
N CYS A 465 -29.49 141.34 67.81
CA CYS A 465 -29.13 142.37 68.79
C CYS A 465 -29.81 142.10 70.14
N ASP A 466 -29.05 142.16 71.23
CA ASP A 466 -29.56 142.07 72.60
C ASP A 466 -28.71 142.99 73.49
N ASP A 467 -29.33 143.95 74.19
CA ASP A 467 -28.66 144.93 75.06
C ASP A 467 -27.41 145.61 74.43
N ASN A 468 -27.54 146.12 73.21
CA ASN A 468 -26.44 146.75 72.47
C ASN A 468 -25.21 145.83 72.24
N VAL A 469 -25.44 144.52 72.21
CA VAL A 469 -24.45 143.50 71.87
C VAL A 469 -25.02 142.58 70.79
N TRP A 470 -24.27 142.36 69.71
CA TRP A 470 -24.64 141.40 68.68
C TRP A 470 -24.38 139.97 69.17
N ILE A 471 -25.43 139.16 69.29
CA ILE A 471 -25.39 137.72 69.55
C ILE A 471 -25.39 136.96 68.22
N VAL A 472 -24.23 136.39 67.87
CA VAL A 472 -24.05 135.58 66.66
C VAL A 472 -24.13 134.10 67.04
N LYS A 473 -25.11 133.37 66.49
CA LYS A 473 -25.32 131.94 66.68
C LYS A 473 -24.98 131.18 65.40
N ALA A 474 -23.87 130.44 65.41
CA ALA A 474 -23.46 129.56 64.33
C ALA A 474 -23.86 128.11 64.63
N VAL A 475 -24.59 127.47 63.72
CA VAL A 475 -25.02 126.08 63.82
C VAL A 475 -24.27 125.26 62.76
N THR A 476 -23.53 124.24 63.21
CA THR A 476 -22.80 123.32 62.34
C THR A 476 -23.30 121.88 62.51
N HIS A 477 -23.39 121.14 61.41
CA HIS A 477 -23.80 119.74 61.40
C HIS A 477 -22.62 118.85 60.96
N LYS A 478 -22.17 117.96 61.85
CA LYS A 478 -21.09 117.00 61.53
C LYS A 478 -21.58 115.57 61.68
N MET A 479 -21.12 114.67 60.81
CA MET A 479 -21.46 113.25 60.90
C MET A 479 -20.66 112.58 62.01
N ASP A 480 -21.35 111.85 62.88
CA ASP A 480 -20.74 111.00 63.88
C ASP A 480 -20.25 109.70 63.22
N GLY A 481 -18.92 109.56 63.07
CA GLY A 481 -18.30 108.43 62.36
C GLY A 481 -18.66 107.05 62.93
N ALA A 482 -19.08 106.97 64.20
CA ALA A 482 -19.46 105.72 64.85
C ALA A 482 -20.92 105.30 64.63
N LYS A 483 -21.85 106.24 64.39
CA LYS A 483 -23.30 105.97 64.42
C LYS A 483 -24.06 106.43 63.18
N SER A 484 -23.36 106.96 62.16
CA SER A 484 -23.97 107.49 60.93
C SER A 484 -25.10 108.51 61.21
N ALA A 485 -24.98 109.22 62.33
CA ALA A 485 -25.95 110.19 62.83
C ALA A 485 -25.35 111.59 62.76
N CYS A 486 -26.18 112.59 62.47
CA CYS A 486 -25.73 113.98 62.40
C CYS A 486 -25.75 114.62 63.79
N LYS A 487 -24.59 115.07 64.27
CA LYS A 487 -24.46 115.86 65.49
C LYS A 487 -24.57 117.34 65.15
N ARG A 488 -25.45 118.04 65.87
CA ARG A 488 -25.65 119.49 65.77
C ARG A 488 -24.80 120.18 66.85
N SER A 489 -23.90 121.04 66.43
CA SER A 489 -23.07 121.86 67.33
C SER A 489 -23.43 123.32 67.15
N VAL A 490 -23.67 124.02 68.25
CA VAL A 490 -24.09 125.43 68.26
C VAL A 490 -23.03 126.25 68.99
N ALA A 491 -22.48 127.26 68.33
CA ALA A 491 -21.56 128.22 68.93
C ALA A 491 -22.23 129.59 68.99
N VAL A 492 -22.25 130.20 70.17
CA VAL A 492 -22.80 131.55 70.39
C VAL A 492 -21.67 132.49 70.74
N ARG A 493 -21.57 133.64 70.07
CA ARG A 493 -20.55 134.67 70.31
C ARG A 493 -21.23 136.02 70.52
N LYS A 494 -20.74 136.79 71.49
CA LYS A 494 -21.18 138.16 71.79
C LYS A 494 -20.20 139.16 71.19
N LYS A 495 -20.69 140.12 70.41
CA LYS A 495 -19.89 141.18 69.77
C LYS A 495 -20.38 142.54 70.29
N PRO A 496 -19.65 143.19 71.21
CA PRO A 496 -20.06 144.47 71.80
C PRO A 496 -19.92 145.62 70.80
N ILE A 497 -20.73 146.67 70.99
CA ILE A 497 -20.77 147.84 70.13
C ILE A 497 -19.97 148.97 70.75
N LYS A 498 -19.05 149.55 69.98
CA LYS A 498 -18.18 150.65 70.43
C LYS A 498 -18.51 151.91 69.64
N CYS A 499 -19.11 152.90 70.29
CA CYS A 499 -19.43 154.20 69.70
C CYS A 499 -18.31 155.22 69.90
N ARG A 500 -18.21 156.22 69.01
CA ARG A 500 -17.04 157.12 68.94
C ARG A 500 -17.01 158.20 70.03
N GLY A 501 -18.06 158.34 70.83
CA GLY A 501 -18.07 159.13 72.08
C GLY A 501 -17.75 160.62 71.92
N LYS A 502 -17.97 161.20 70.74
CA LYS A 502 -17.62 162.60 70.46
C LYS A 502 -18.66 163.55 71.04
N LEU A 503 -18.20 164.57 71.77
CA LEU A 503 -19.03 165.63 72.32
C LEU A 503 -19.38 166.64 71.22
N HIS A 504 -20.63 166.65 70.76
CA HIS A 504 -21.13 167.59 69.77
C HIS A 504 -21.71 168.82 70.48
N ARG A 505 -21.06 169.99 70.33
CA ARG A 505 -21.52 171.26 70.91
C ARG A 505 -22.36 172.04 69.90
N ARG A 506 -23.65 172.24 70.17
CA ARG A 506 -24.58 173.00 69.34
C ARG A 506 -24.98 174.29 70.06
N VAL A 507 -24.57 175.44 69.52
CA VAL A 507 -24.89 176.76 70.09
C VAL A 507 -26.09 177.34 69.36
N SER A 508 -27.12 177.79 70.10
CA SER A 508 -28.30 178.45 69.54
C SER A 508 -28.01 179.90 69.12
N ARG A 509 -28.90 180.51 68.34
CA ARG A 509 -28.85 181.95 68.04
C ARG A 509 -29.14 182.78 69.30
N CYS A 510 -28.67 184.04 69.33
CA CYS A 510 -28.94 185.00 70.41
C CYS A 510 -30.43 185.26 70.54
N GLN A 511 -30.92 185.21 71.77
CA GLN A 511 -32.29 185.61 72.12
C GLN A 511 -32.33 187.10 72.50
N SER A 512 -33.52 187.70 72.47
CA SER A 512 -33.75 189.15 72.63
C SER A 512 -33.39 189.71 74.01
N ASP A 513 -33.11 188.82 74.96
CA ASP A 513 -32.62 189.05 76.33
C ASP A 513 -31.08 188.99 76.44
N GLY A 514 -30.37 188.82 75.32
CA GLY A 514 -28.91 188.91 75.26
C GLY A 514 -28.15 187.59 75.51
N TYR A 515 -28.83 186.47 75.75
CA TYR A 515 -28.19 185.18 76.03
C TYR A 515 -28.27 184.15 74.86
N ARG A 516 -27.35 183.16 74.85
CA ARG A 516 -27.35 182.00 73.92
C ARG A 516 -27.29 180.69 74.70
N VAL A 517 -28.06 179.69 74.28
CA VAL A 517 -28.05 178.35 74.86
C VAL A 517 -27.03 177.48 74.12
N VAL A 518 -26.12 176.86 74.86
CA VAL A 518 -25.20 175.85 74.34
C VAL A 518 -25.67 174.47 74.79
N ARG A 519 -26.02 173.59 73.85
CA ARG A 519 -26.31 172.17 74.13
C ARG A 519 -25.09 171.32 73.78
N GLN A 520 -24.72 170.42 74.68
CA GLN A 520 -23.72 169.37 74.43
C GLN A 520 -24.46 168.04 74.24
N LEU A 521 -24.16 167.32 73.16
CA LEU A 521 -24.71 166.01 72.79
C LEU A 521 -23.57 164.98 72.79
N VAL A 522 -23.80 163.74 73.23
CA VAL A 522 -22.78 162.66 73.33
C VAL A 522 -23.30 161.42 72.64
N GLU A 523 -22.49 160.81 71.76
CA GLU A 523 -22.84 159.52 71.12
C GLU A 523 -22.88 158.35 72.11
N GLU A 524 -24.02 157.66 72.19
CA GLU A 524 -24.22 156.44 72.95
C GLU A 524 -24.76 155.31 72.05
N ALA A 525 -24.53 154.05 72.45
CA ALA A 525 -25.11 152.90 71.75
C ALA A 525 -26.59 152.74 72.15
N ARG A 526 -27.50 152.72 71.17
CA ARG A 526 -28.91 152.35 71.34
C ARG A 526 -29.37 151.49 70.16
N ASP A 527 -30.15 150.46 70.44
CA ASP A 527 -30.65 149.46 69.48
C ASP A 527 -29.57 148.88 68.57
N CYS A 528 -28.40 148.60 69.15
CA CYS A 528 -27.23 148.13 68.45
C CYS A 528 -26.71 149.02 67.31
N VAL A 529 -26.97 150.32 67.40
CA VAL A 529 -26.43 151.36 66.53
C VAL A 529 -25.90 152.51 67.41
N CYS A 530 -24.95 153.30 66.92
CA CYS A 530 -24.47 154.48 67.64
C CYS A 530 -25.32 155.70 67.29
N VAL A 531 -25.81 156.41 68.31
CA VAL A 531 -26.75 157.53 68.16
C VAL A 531 -26.26 158.73 68.98
N THR A 532 -26.33 159.95 68.43
CA THR A 532 -25.82 161.24 69.00
C THR A 532 -26.80 161.98 69.88
#